data_AF-T2GE01-F1
#
_entry.id   AF-T2GE01-F1
#
_cell.length_a   1.000
_cell.length_b   1.000
_cell.length_c   1.000
_cell.angle_alpha   90.00
_cell.angle_beta   90.00
_cell.angle_gamma   90.00
#
_symmetry.space_group_name_H-M   'P 1'
#
loop_
_entity.id
_entity.type
_entity.pdbx_description
1 polymer ?
#
loop_
_entity_poly.entity_id
_entity_poly.type
_entity_poly.pdbx_seq_one_letter_code
_entity_poly.pdbx_strand_id
1 'polypeptide(L)'
;MSDHRRPASSWMLRKQGKRAVKVECFNAQDFDDAADGALPGLFRLRIDGVWYRAQGEQYTFLSPEGVWRVLERHAFEEQAELHRPPPLVKGDHVRAWLGERDGVPVNERCVLASNPMQDEHGRWHVLVFTYRLGRVLLPVQQVSRLEDTAKSKCKHCA
;
A
#
# COMPACT_ATOMS: atom_id res chain seq x y z
N MET A 1 -17.32 -36.49 -5.39
CA MET A 1 -16.02 -36.71 -6.05
C MET A 1 -14.96 -36.00 -5.23
N SER A 2 -13.97 -36.73 -4.73
CA SER A 2 -12.88 -36.15 -3.95
C SER A 2 -11.91 -35.47 -4.91
N ASP A 3 -11.74 -34.16 -4.76
CA ASP A 3 -10.78 -33.40 -5.54
C ASP A 3 -9.36 -33.69 -5.01
N HIS A 4 -8.54 -34.37 -5.82
CA HIS A 4 -7.20 -34.82 -5.47
C HIS A 4 -6.10 -33.81 -5.78
N ARG A 5 -6.45 -32.61 -6.26
CA ARG A 5 -5.48 -31.56 -6.55
C ARG A 5 -4.71 -31.17 -5.29
N ARG A 6 -3.40 -30.99 -5.42
CA ARG A 6 -2.54 -30.53 -4.33
C ARG A 6 -2.49 -29.00 -4.36
N PRO A 7 -2.75 -28.32 -3.23
CA PRO A 7 -2.61 -26.87 -3.18
C PRO A 7 -1.14 -26.48 -3.39
N ALA A 8 -0.92 -25.42 -4.17
CA ALA A 8 0.38 -24.79 -4.34
C ALA A 8 0.86 -24.16 -3.03
N SER A 9 -0.06 -23.61 -2.23
CA SER A 9 0.20 -23.11 -0.88
C SER A 9 -1.04 -23.23 0.00
N SER A 10 -0.84 -23.23 1.31
CA SER A 10 -1.94 -23.17 2.28
C SER A 10 -1.59 -22.28 3.46
N TRP A 11 -2.57 -21.51 3.93
CA TRP A 11 -2.45 -20.62 5.07
C TRP A 11 -3.51 -20.93 6.11
N MET A 12 -3.17 -20.72 7.38
CA MET A 12 -4.11 -20.75 8.49
C MET A 12 -4.27 -19.33 9.01
N LEU A 13 -5.41 -18.72 8.75
CA LEU A 13 -5.71 -17.37 9.21
C LEU A 13 -6.45 -17.44 10.53
N ARG A 14 -5.92 -16.79 11.57
CA ARG A 14 -6.56 -16.75 12.89
C ARG A 14 -6.74 -15.30 13.31
N LYS A 15 -8.00 -14.89 13.42
CA LYS A 15 -8.39 -13.63 14.07
C LYS A 15 -8.65 -13.88 15.55
N GLN A 16 -8.18 -12.99 16.41
CA GLN A 16 -8.40 -13.11 17.86
C GLN A 16 -9.91 -13.15 18.15
N GLY A 17 -10.34 -14.11 18.98
CA GLY A 17 -11.75 -14.33 19.30
C GLY A 17 -12.59 -14.99 18.20
N LYS A 18 -12.02 -15.33 17.03
CA LYS A 18 -12.70 -16.08 15.97
C LYS A 18 -12.04 -17.43 15.71
N ARG A 19 -12.80 -18.33 15.09
CA ARG A 19 -12.29 -19.62 14.60
C ARG A 19 -11.23 -19.36 13.53
N ALA A 20 -10.16 -20.17 13.54
CA ALA A 20 -9.19 -20.15 12.46
C ALA A 20 -9.83 -20.65 11.15
N VAL A 21 -9.43 -20.05 10.04
CA VAL A 21 -9.89 -20.40 8.69
C VAL A 21 -8.70 -20.92 7.90
N LYS A 22 -8.86 -22.09 7.29
CA LYS A 22 -7.87 -22.65 6.37
C LYS A 22 -8.12 -22.09 4.98
N VAL A 23 -7.12 -21.49 4.38
CA VAL A 23 -7.15 -21.03 2.99
C VAL A 23 -6.13 -21.84 2.19
N GLU A 24 -6.58 -22.48 1.12
CA GLU A 24 -5.76 -23.27 0.22
C GLU A 24 -5.76 -22.60 -1.16
N CYS A 25 -4.57 -22.47 -1.76
CA CYS A 25 -4.36 -21.83 -3.05
C CYS A 25 -3.95 -22.88 -4.08
N PHE A 26 -4.58 -22.85 -5.24
CA PHE A 26 -4.33 -23.76 -6.35
C PHE A 26 -3.99 -22.96 -7.61
N ASN A 27 -3.09 -23.46 -8.43
CA ASN A 27 -2.81 -22.82 -9.70
C ASN A 27 -4.04 -22.96 -10.60
N ALA A 28 -4.39 -21.90 -11.32
CA ALA A 28 -5.54 -21.94 -12.21
C ALA A 28 -5.38 -23.01 -13.30
N GLN A 29 -4.15 -23.28 -13.73
CA GLN A 29 -3.81 -24.29 -14.74
C GLN A 29 -4.13 -25.73 -14.31
N ASP A 30 -4.39 -25.99 -13.02
CA ASP A 30 -4.80 -27.31 -12.53
C ASP A 30 -6.31 -27.60 -12.78
N PHE A 31 -7.01 -26.71 -13.49
CA PHE A 31 -8.46 -26.77 -13.74
C PHE A 31 -8.74 -26.85 -15.25
N ASP A 32 -8.49 -28.03 -15.83
CA ASP A 32 -8.73 -28.33 -17.24
C ASP A 32 -10.21 -28.15 -17.66
N ASP A 33 -11.13 -28.22 -16.69
CA ASP A 33 -12.58 -28.06 -16.88
C ASP A 33 -13.05 -26.60 -16.97
N ALA A 34 -12.16 -25.64 -16.72
CA ALA A 34 -12.47 -24.21 -16.67
C ALA A 34 -11.80 -23.45 -17.83
N ALA A 35 -12.18 -23.82 -19.05
CA ALA A 35 -11.50 -23.44 -20.30
C ALA A 35 -11.39 -21.92 -20.58
N ASP A 36 -12.25 -21.08 -19.99
CA ASP A 36 -12.31 -19.65 -20.38
C ASP A 36 -11.63 -18.68 -19.40
N GLY A 37 -11.01 -19.17 -18.31
CA GLY A 37 -10.38 -18.30 -17.30
C GLY A 37 -9.16 -18.84 -16.57
N ALA A 38 -8.78 -20.10 -16.83
CA ALA A 38 -7.69 -20.80 -16.15
C ALA A 38 -6.29 -20.40 -16.69
N LEU A 39 -5.98 -19.11 -16.71
CA LEU A 39 -4.73 -18.59 -17.27
C LEU A 39 -3.51 -18.77 -16.34
N PRO A 40 -2.29 -18.94 -16.89
CA PRO A 40 -1.07 -18.94 -16.10
C PRO A 40 -0.93 -17.67 -15.24
N GLY A 41 -0.46 -17.84 -14.01
CA GLY A 41 -0.30 -16.74 -13.06
C GLY A 41 -1.58 -16.32 -12.33
N LEU A 42 -2.70 -17.01 -12.58
CA LEU A 42 -3.93 -16.90 -11.80
C LEU A 42 -4.08 -18.07 -10.83
N PHE A 43 -4.92 -17.86 -9.82
CA PHE A 43 -5.09 -18.78 -8.72
C PHE A 43 -6.55 -18.96 -8.35
N ARG A 44 -6.90 -20.16 -7.90
CA ARG A 44 -8.22 -20.44 -7.30
C ARG A 44 -8.05 -20.73 -5.83
N LEU A 45 -8.92 -20.15 -5.00
CA LEU A 45 -8.88 -20.33 -3.55
C LEU A 45 -9.97 -21.27 -3.06
N ARG A 46 -9.62 -22.11 -2.08
CA ARG A 46 -10.55 -22.90 -1.28
C ARG A 46 -10.45 -22.47 0.17
N ILE A 47 -11.57 -22.08 0.76
CA ILE A 47 -11.66 -21.51 2.10
C ILE A 47 -12.51 -22.45 2.95
N ASP A 48 -11.91 -23.05 3.99
CA ASP A 48 -12.54 -24.08 4.84
C ASP A 48 -13.21 -25.20 4.01
N GLY A 49 -12.56 -25.61 2.92
CA GLY A 49 -13.04 -26.68 2.03
C GLY A 49 -14.06 -26.22 0.97
N VAL A 50 -14.46 -24.94 0.95
CA VAL A 50 -15.40 -24.38 -0.02
C VAL A 50 -14.67 -23.53 -1.05
N TRP A 51 -14.94 -23.75 -2.34
CA TRP A 51 -14.36 -22.91 -3.40
C TRP A 51 -14.84 -21.46 -3.28
N TYR A 52 -13.88 -20.53 -3.26
CA TYR A 52 -14.18 -19.11 -3.29
C TYR A 52 -14.85 -18.75 -4.62
N ARG A 53 -15.92 -17.93 -4.53
CA ARG A 53 -16.69 -17.44 -5.67
C ARG A 53 -16.87 -15.93 -5.52
N ALA A 54 -16.38 -15.16 -6.48
CA ALA A 54 -16.70 -13.75 -6.59
C ALA A 54 -18.02 -13.60 -7.35
N GLN A 55 -18.94 -12.79 -6.81
CA GLN A 55 -20.15 -12.33 -7.52
C GLN A 55 -21.06 -13.45 -8.10
N GLY A 56 -21.03 -14.65 -7.53
CA GLY A 56 -21.88 -15.77 -7.96
C GLY A 56 -21.32 -16.63 -9.10
N GLU A 57 -20.11 -16.33 -9.58
CA GLU A 57 -19.44 -17.12 -10.61
C GLU A 57 -19.15 -18.55 -10.17
N GLN A 58 -19.29 -19.52 -11.08
CA GLN A 58 -18.98 -20.94 -10.81
C GLN A 58 -17.48 -21.15 -10.57
N TYR A 59 -16.65 -20.43 -11.33
CA TYR A 59 -15.20 -20.43 -11.25
C TYR A 59 -14.69 -19.01 -11.02
N THR A 60 -13.80 -18.82 -10.06
CA THR A 60 -13.17 -17.51 -9.81
C THR A 60 -11.68 -17.70 -9.76
N PHE A 61 -10.98 -17.11 -10.73
CA PHE A 61 -9.52 -17.08 -10.80
C PHE A 61 -9.05 -15.68 -10.43
N LEU A 62 -8.07 -15.60 -9.54
CA LEU A 62 -7.58 -14.37 -8.92
C LEU A 62 -6.12 -14.14 -9.33
N SER A 63 -5.75 -12.88 -9.54
CA SER A 63 -4.34 -12.48 -9.58
C SER A 63 -3.69 -12.64 -8.19
N PRO A 64 -2.36 -12.57 -8.09
CA PRO A 64 -1.68 -12.48 -6.79
C PRO A 64 -2.25 -11.39 -5.87
N GLU A 65 -2.55 -10.19 -6.39
CA GLU A 65 -3.15 -9.14 -5.58
C GLU A 65 -4.59 -9.48 -5.16
N GLY A 66 -5.34 -10.14 -6.05
CA GLY A 66 -6.68 -10.64 -5.75
C GLY A 66 -6.68 -11.65 -4.60
N VAL A 67 -5.73 -12.58 -4.61
CA VAL A 67 -5.54 -13.53 -3.50
C VAL A 67 -5.26 -12.80 -2.20
N TRP A 68 -4.34 -11.84 -2.22
CA TRP A 68 -3.97 -11.09 -1.02
C TRP A 68 -5.16 -10.30 -0.45
N ARG A 69 -5.96 -9.66 -1.30
CA ARG A 69 -7.20 -8.97 -0.87
C ARG A 69 -8.21 -9.90 -0.22
N VAL A 70 -8.33 -11.14 -0.69
CA VAL A 70 -9.19 -12.15 -0.04
C VAL A 70 -8.63 -12.51 1.34
N LEU A 71 -7.32 -12.77 1.45
CA LEU A 71 -6.67 -13.07 2.73
C LEU A 71 -6.83 -11.91 3.73
N GLU A 72 -6.65 -10.67 3.30
CA GLU A 72 -6.84 -9.46 4.11
C GLU A 72 -8.27 -9.37 4.67
N ARG A 73 -9.29 -9.60 3.84
CA ARG A 73 -10.70 -9.60 4.29
C ARG A 73 -11.00 -10.68 5.34
N HIS A 74 -10.28 -11.79 5.31
CA HIS A 74 -10.43 -12.85 6.31
C HIS A 74 -9.60 -12.60 7.57
N ALA A 75 -8.48 -11.89 7.45
CA ALA A 75 -7.60 -11.55 8.57
C ALA A 75 -8.10 -10.33 9.35
N PHE A 76 -8.67 -9.33 8.67
CA PHE A 76 -9.00 -8.02 9.22
C PHE A 76 -10.49 -7.71 9.06
N GLU A 77 -11.13 -7.15 10.10
CA GLU A 77 -12.54 -6.73 10.05
C GLU A 77 -12.78 -5.44 9.28
N GLU A 78 -11.78 -4.57 9.31
CA GLU A 78 -11.78 -3.28 8.65
C GLU A 78 -10.61 -3.31 7.68
N GLN A 79 -10.90 -3.19 6.38
CA GLN A 79 -9.86 -2.89 5.42
C GLN A 79 -9.40 -1.49 5.79
N ALA A 80 -8.20 -1.35 6.34
CA ALA A 80 -7.60 -0.02 6.50
C ALA A 80 -7.70 0.65 5.13
N GLU A 81 -8.39 1.79 5.05
CA GLU A 81 -8.32 2.60 3.86
C GLU A 81 -6.83 2.88 3.66
N LEU A 82 -6.23 2.25 2.65
CA LEU A 82 -4.94 2.66 2.15
C LEU A 82 -5.16 4.06 1.60
N HIS A 83 -5.05 5.05 2.50
CA HIS A 83 -5.11 6.46 2.13
C HIS A 83 -4.14 6.63 0.97
N ARG A 84 -4.55 7.33 -0.08
CA ARG A 84 -3.61 7.57 -1.17
C ARG A 84 -2.38 8.29 -0.61
N PRO A 85 -1.17 7.94 -1.05
CA PRO A 85 0.02 8.67 -0.66
C PRO A 85 -0.18 10.14 -1.00
N PRO A 86 0.27 11.07 -0.13
CA PRO A 86 0.26 12.48 -0.45
C PRO A 86 1.09 12.70 -1.72
N PRO A 87 0.76 13.71 -2.54
CA PRO A 87 1.38 13.91 -3.85
C PRO A 87 2.77 14.55 -3.72
N LEU A 88 3.64 14.00 -2.87
CA LEU A 88 5.03 14.38 -2.65
C LEU A 88 5.94 13.30 -3.23
N VAL A 89 7.07 13.70 -3.81
CA VAL A 89 8.03 12.76 -4.43
C VAL A 89 9.43 13.07 -3.94
N LYS A 90 10.25 12.03 -3.80
CA LYS A 90 11.69 12.18 -3.53
C LYS A 90 12.30 13.20 -4.50
N GLY A 91 13.06 14.15 -3.98
CA GLY A 91 13.67 15.25 -4.75
C GLY A 91 12.86 16.55 -4.74
N ASP A 92 11.60 16.55 -4.29
CA ASP A 92 10.83 17.79 -4.15
C ASP A 92 11.50 18.77 -3.18
N HIS A 93 11.48 20.05 -3.55
CA HIS A 93 11.83 21.15 -2.66
C HIS A 93 10.64 21.48 -1.76
N VAL A 94 10.88 21.46 -0.46
CA VAL A 94 9.83 21.65 0.56
C VAL A 94 10.27 22.64 1.62
N ARG A 95 9.30 23.19 2.34
CA ARG A 95 9.51 23.86 3.62
C ARG A 95 9.08 22.91 4.73
N ALA A 96 10.02 22.59 5.61
CA ALA A 96 9.79 21.73 6.77
C ALA A 96 9.76 22.57 8.05
N TRP A 97 8.71 22.38 8.86
CA TRP A 97 8.63 22.90 10.21
C TRP A 97 9.36 21.95 11.17
N LEU A 98 10.40 22.45 11.84
CA LEU A 98 11.28 21.66 12.72
C LEU A 98 11.02 21.94 14.21
N GLY A 99 9.89 22.55 14.55
CA GLY A 99 9.54 22.95 15.91
C GLY A 99 9.83 24.43 16.19
N GLU A 100 10.03 24.74 17.46
CA GLU A 100 10.41 26.07 17.95
C GLU A 100 11.74 26.01 18.69
N ARG A 101 12.53 27.07 18.58
CA ARG A 101 13.76 27.25 19.35
C ARG A 101 13.76 28.64 19.96
N ASP A 102 13.90 28.71 21.28
CA ASP A 102 13.86 29.96 22.05
C ASP A 102 12.58 30.78 21.76
N GLY A 103 11.45 30.08 21.57
CA GLY A 103 10.15 30.67 21.23
C GLY A 103 9.99 31.12 19.78
N VAL A 104 10.97 30.82 18.91
CA VAL A 104 10.94 31.19 17.49
C VAL A 104 10.68 29.95 16.63
N PRO A 105 9.65 29.95 15.75
CA PRO A 105 9.41 28.85 14.81
C PRO A 105 10.59 28.62 13.87
N VAL A 106 11.08 27.38 13.83
CA VAL A 106 12.17 26.97 12.94
C VAL A 106 11.57 26.32 11.71
N ASN A 107 11.66 27.02 10.58
CA ASN A 107 11.30 26.48 9.28
C ASN A 107 12.52 26.47 8.37
N GLU A 108 12.80 25.33 7.75
CA GLU A 108 13.92 25.17 6.81
C GLU A 108 13.43 24.82 5.41
N ARG A 109 14.15 25.31 4.39
CA ARG A 109 14.01 24.80 3.03
C ARG A 109 14.82 23.51 2.92
N CYS A 110 14.16 22.44 2.52
CA CYS A 110 14.71 21.10 2.48
C CYS A 110 14.43 20.44 1.12
N VAL A 111 15.09 19.31 0.89
CA VAL A 111 14.80 18.41 -0.23
C VAL A 111 14.32 17.07 0.33
N LEU A 112 13.26 16.51 -0.24
CA LEU A 112 12.79 15.18 0.15
C LEU A 112 13.82 14.09 -0.20
N ALA A 113 14.21 13.31 0.81
CA ALA A 113 15.15 12.18 0.68
C ALA A 113 14.43 10.87 0.34
N SER A 114 13.11 10.79 0.55
CA SER A 114 12.28 9.61 0.29
C SER A 114 10.93 10.00 -0.34
N ASN A 115 10.26 9.01 -0.91
CA ASN A 115 8.82 9.10 -1.15
C ASN A 115 8.07 9.03 0.20
N PRO A 116 6.78 9.42 0.26
CA PRO A 116 5.95 9.24 1.45
C PRO A 116 5.88 7.77 1.89
N MET A 117 5.98 7.55 3.19
CA MET A 117 5.90 6.24 3.83
C MET A 117 4.84 6.29 4.94
N GLN A 118 4.08 5.22 5.14
CA GLN A 118 3.14 5.11 6.28
C GLN A 118 3.80 4.42 7.47
N ASP A 119 3.50 4.92 8.67
CA ASP A 119 3.79 4.21 9.92
C ASP A 119 2.72 3.14 10.20
N GLU A 120 2.90 2.38 11.28
CA GLU A 120 1.97 1.35 11.76
C GLU A 120 0.58 1.91 12.14
N HIS A 121 0.46 3.22 12.31
CA HIS A 121 -0.78 3.93 12.59
C HIS A 121 -1.41 4.54 11.32
N GLY A 122 -0.86 4.27 10.13
CA GLY A 122 -1.36 4.77 8.85
C GLY A 122 -1.02 6.24 8.56
N ARG A 123 -0.20 6.89 9.40
CA ARG A 123 0.19 8.30 9.24
C ARG A 123 1.36 8.43 8.26
N TRP A 124 1.24 9.38 7.36
CA TRP A 124 2.25 9.63 6.33
C TRP A 124 3.44 10.43 6.86
N HIS A 125 4.63 9.92 6.56
CA HIS A 125 5.92 10.52 6.90
C HIS A 125 6.80 10.67 5.65
N VAL A 126 7.72 11.63 5.68
CA VAL A 126 8.77 11.82 4.67
C VAL A 126 10.12 12.03 5.34
N LEU A 127 11.19 11.54 4.73
CA LEU A 127 12.54 11.93 5.10
C LEU A 127 12.91 13.22 4.38
N VAL A 128 13.43 14.20 5.11
CA VAL A 128 13.94 15.47 4.58
C VAL A 128 15.44 15.59 4.80
N PHE A 129 16.16 16.18 3.84
CA PHE A 129 17.52 16.66 4.05
C PHE A 129 17.47 18.08 4.61
N THR A 130 17.89 18.21 5.86
CA THR A 130 18.12 19.50 6.52
C THR A 130 19.61 19.85 6.43
N TYR A 131 19.93 21.15 6.40
CA TYR A 131 21.32 21.59 6.38
C TYR A 131 22.01 21.38 7.74
N ARG A 132 21.23 21.38 8.83
CA ARG A 132 21.76 21.37 10.21
C ARG A 132 21.70 20.02 10.91
N LEU A 133 20.65 19.23 10.67
CA LEU A 133 20.37 17.99 11.38
C LEU A 133 20.60 16.74 10.51
N GLY A 134 21.00 16.92 9.25
CA GLY A 134 21.10 15.82 8.29
C GLY A 134 19.72 15.32 7.89
N ARG A 135 19.51 14.00 7.92
CA ARG A 135 18.22 13.39 7.54
C ARG A 135 17.27 13.36 8.73
N VAL A 136 16.11 13.97 8.57
CA VAL A 136 15.07 14.00 9.60
C VAL A 136 13.80 13.37 9.04
N LEU A 137 13.16 12.49 9.81
CA LEU A 137 11.85 11.93 9.49
C LEU A 137 10.77 12.87 10.05
N LEU A 138 9.86 13.35 9.21
CA LEU A 138 8.81 14.27 9.61
C LEU A 138 7.43 13.76 9.15
N PRO A 139 6.37 13.95 9.96
CA PRO A 139 5.01 13.85 9.48
C PRO A 139 4.78 14.77 8.27
N VAL A 140 4.02 14.31 7.28
CA VAL A 140 3.73 15.10 6.07
C VAL A 140 3.04 16.43 6.39
N GLN A 141 2.27 16.50 7.47
CA GLN A 141 1.60 17.73 7.93
C GLN A 141 2.59 18.84 8.33
N GLN A 142 3.85 18.50 8.63
CA GLN A 142 4.90 19.46 8.95
C GLN A 142 5.69 19.91 7.70
N VAL A 143 5.27 19.46 6.52
CA VAL A 143 5.98 19.70 5.26
C VAL A 143 5.03 20.32 4.26
N SER A 144 5.44 21.44 3.67
CA SER A 144 4.71 22.08 2.57
C SER A 144 5.60 22.13 1.33
N ARG A 145 5.03 21.78 0.16
CA ARG A 145 5.76 21.93 -1.10
C ARG A 145 6.07 23.42 -1.32
N LEU A 146 7.32 23.73 -1.65
CA LEU A 146 7.64 25.06 -2.15
C LEU A 146 7.05 25.13 -3.55
N GLU A 147 6.00 25.92 -3.74
CA GLU A 147 5.57 26.26 -5.09
C GLU A 147 6.76 26.89 -5.81
N ASP A 148 7.04 26.42 -7.02
CA ASP A 148 7.96 27.10 -7.91
C ASP A 148 7.42 28.52 -8.04
N THR A 149 8.06 29.50 -7.37
CA THR A 149 7.87 30.90 -7.70
C THR A 149 8.39 31.04 -9.13
N ALA A 150 7.49 30.82 -10.08
CA ALA A 150 7.73 30.99 -11.49
C ALA A 150 8.29 32.39 -11.68
N LYS A 151 9.56 32.43 -12.10
CA LYS A 151 10.28 33.55 -12.74
C LYS A 151 9.40 34.79 -12.87
N SER A 152 9.46 35.68 -11.89
CA SER A 152 9.01 37.06 -12.12
C SER A 152 9.87 37.59 -13.26
N LYS A 153 9.22 37.78 -14.41
CA LYS A 153 9.84 38.34 -15.61
C LYS A 153 10.53 39.64 -15.19
N CYS A 154 11.84 39.68 -15.35
CA CYS A 154 12.60 40.92 -15.40
C CYS A 154 12.08 41.70 -16.63
N LYS A 155 11.03 42.49 -16.43
CA LYS A 155 10.68 43.60 -17.32
C LYS A 155 11.59 44.75 -16.92
N HIS A 156 12.25 45.36 -17.90
CA HIS A 156 13.13 46.56 -17.87
C HIS A 156 14.58 46.26 -18.22
N CYS A 157 14.80 45.96 -19.51
CA CYS A 157 15.91 46.47 -20.30
C CYS A 157 15.45 46.49 -21.77
N ALA A 158 14.95 47.64 -22.21
CA ALA A 158 14.83 48.04 -23.61
C ALA A 158 15.13 49.53 -23.66
#